data_AF-A0AAN8Q2H9-F1
#
_entry.id   AF-A0AAN8Q2H9-F1
#
_cell.length_a   1.000
_cell.length_b   1.000
_cell.length_c   1.000
_cell.angle_alpha   90.00
_cell.angle_beta   90.00
_cell.angle_gamma   90.00
#
_symmetry.space_group_name_H-M   'P 1'
#
loop_
_entity.id
_entity.type
_entity.pdbx_description
1 polymer ?
#
loop_
_entity_poly.entity_id
_entity_poly.type
_entity_poly.pdbx_seq_one_letter_code
_entity_poly.pdbx_strand_id
1 'polypeptide(L)'
;MRFEVLLISALFAITVDAYRHCKKLQKNIKCAEKKMKALKCSAPVINACNSDPCQNSGTCTQDGDSFTCNCADGFTGETCETPVNACNSNPCLNSGTCTQDGNGFTCNCADGFTGDTCESEYE
;
A
#
# COMPACT_ATOMS: atom_id res chain seq x y z
N MET A 1 55.54 11.66 37.53
CA MET A 1 54.09 11.80 37.32
C MET A 1 53.80 12.44 35.94
N ARG A 2 54.07 11.77 34.81
CA ARG A 2 53.70 12.30 33.48
C ARG A 2 53.27 11.26 32.45
N PHE A 3 53.34 9.96 32.75
CA PHE A 3 52.89 8.90 31.85
C PHE A 3 51.42 8.50 32.05
N GLU A 4 50.89 8.55 33.28
CA GLU A 4 49.49 8.18 33.56
C GLU A 4 48.46 9.20 33.03
N VAL A 5 48.86 10.47 32.86
CA VAL A 5 47.97 11.53 32.35
C VAL A 5 47.71 11.37 30.84
N LEU A 6 48.65 10.77 30.10
CA LEU A 6 48.51 10.49 28.66
C LEU A 6 47.55 9.32 28.38
N LEU A 7 47.55 8.27 29.21
CA LEU A 7 46.61 7.15 29.11
C LEU A 7 45.17 7.58 29.41
N ILE A 8 44.97 8.43 30.42
CA ILE A 8 43.64 8.96 30.77
C ILE A 8 43.11 9.87 29.65
N SER A 9 43.92 10.79 29.14
CA SER A 9 43.49 11.67 28.04
C SER A 9 43.20 10.93 26.73
N ALA A 10 43.92 9.83 26.44
CA ALA A 10 43.63 8.95 25.31
C ALA A 10 42.31 8.16 25.50
N LEU A 11 42.00 7.65 26.70
CA LEU A 11 40.71 7.02 27.01
C LEU A 11 39.54 8.01 26.92
N PHE A 12 39.74 9.25 27.38
CA PHE A 12 38.78 10.34 27.19
C PHE A 12 38.59 10.68 25.70
N ALA A 13 39.64 10.67 24.88
CA ALA A 13 39.52 10.90 23.44
C ALA A 13 38.76 9.75 22.73
N ILE A 14 39.05 8.49 23.06
CA ILE A 14 38.36 7.32 22.49
C ILE A 14 36.86 7.33 22.84
N THR A 15 36.51 7.69 24.08
CA THR A 15 35.09 7.82 24.49
C THR A 15 34.40 9.01 23.84
N VAL A 16 35.11 10.12 23.61
CA VAL A 16 34.59 11.30 22.90
C VAL A 16 34.41 11.04 21.40
N ASP A 17 35.28 10.28 20.76
CA ASP A 17 35.16 9.91 19.34
C ASP A 17 34.08 8.85 19.13
N ALA A 18 33.95 7.85 20.01
CA ALA A 18 32.82 6.92 20.01
C ALA A 18 31.47 7.64 20.20
N TYR A 19 31.42 8.65 21.07
CA TYR A 19 30.24 9.50 21.27
C TYR A 19 29.90 10.37 20.04
N ARG A 20 30.90 10.94 19.36
CA ARG A 20 30.70 11.69 18.09
C ARG A 20 30.27 10.77 16.94
N HIS A 21 30.73 9.53 16.93
CA HIS A 21 30.34 8.53 15.93
C HIS A 21 28.88 8.09 16.12
N CYS A 22 28.45 7.89 17.36
CA CYS A 22 27.05 7.63 17.72
C CYS A 22 26.12 8.78 17.29
N LYS A 23 26.56 10.04 17.46
CA LYS A 23 25.82 11.24 17.03
C LYS A 23 25.70 11.39 15.50
N LYS A 24 26.61 10.79 14.71
CA LYS A 24 26.51 10.75 13.24
C LYS A 24 25.55 9.67 12.74
N LEU A 25 25.41 8.55 13.46
CA LEU A 25 24.46 7.47 13.13
C LEU A 25 23.02 7.74 13.58
N GLN A 26 22.78 8.71 14.47
CA GLN A 26 21.44 9.16 14.86
C GLN A 26 20.79 10.21 13.94
N LYS A 27 21.25 10.37 12.69
CA LYS A 27 20.60 11.30 11.75
C LYS A 27 19.27 10.80 11.15
N ASN A 28 18.88 9.55 11.42
CA ASN A 28 17.58 8.99 11.01
C ASN A 28 16.64 8.64 12.19
N ILE A 29 16.94 9.08 13.42
CA ILE A 29 16.06 8.85 14.57
C ILE A 29 15.80 10.20 15.26
N LYS A 30 14.60 10.75 15.02
CA LYS A 30 14.13 12.03 15.58
C LYS A 30 14.11 11.99 17.10
N CYS A 31 14.56 13.06 17.76
CA CYS A 31 13.65 13.99 18.45
C CYS A 31 14.40 15.15 19.13
N ALA A 32 13.86 16.35 18.92
CA ALA A 32 14.36 17.62 19.40
C ALA A 32 14.31 17.74 20.93
N GLU A 33 15.27 18.49 21.49
CA GLU A 33 15.40 18.76 22.91
C GLU A 33 14.29 19.70 23.43
N LYS A 34 13.77 19.35 24.62
CA LYS A 34 13.06 20.16 25.63
C LYS A 34 11.59 20.60 25.39
N LYS A 35 10.75 20.09 26.30
CA LYS A 35 9.43 20.57 26.78
C LYS A 35 8.24 20.45 25.81
N MET A 36 7.75 19.22 25.62
CA MET A 36 6.34 18.97 25.33
C MET A 36 5.73 18.23 26.53
N LYS A 37 5.03 18.98 27.39
CA LYS A 37 4.03 18.39 28.28
C LYS A 37 3.02 17.68 27.37
N ALA A 38 2.93 16.35 27.48
CA ALA A 38 2.01 15.48 26.75
C ALA A 38 2.11 15.56 25.21
N LEU A 39 3.15 14.95 24.64
CA LEU A 39 2.99 14.35 23.32
C LEU A 39 3.50 12.92 23.40
N LYS A 40 2.58 11.99 23.20
CA LYS A 40 2.93 10.58 23.00
C LYS A 40 3.96 10.54 21.87
N CYS A 41 5.01 9.74 22.02
CA CYS A 41 5.92 9.42 20.92
C CYS A 41 5.16 8.59 19.88
N SER A 42 4.29 9.22 19.08
CA SER A 42 3.83 8.64 17.83
C SER A 42 4.83 9.03 16.75
N ALA A 43 5.25 8.07 15.94
CA ALA A 43 5.89 8.38 14.67
C ALA A 43 5.02 9.42 13.92
N PRO A 44 5.61 10.32 13.11
CA PRO A 44 4.79 11.11 12.20
C PRO A 44 3.97 10.11 11.37
N VAL A 45 2.65 10.14 11.53
CA VAL A 45 1.75 9.37 10.68
C VAL A 45 1.94 9.93 9.27
N ILE A 46 2.69 9.20 8.45
CA ILE A 46 2.87 9.55 7.04
C ILE A 46 1.52 9.23 6.42
N ASN A 47 0.81 10.25 5.92
CA ASN A 47 -0.40 9.99 5.16
C ASN A 47 -0.01 9.27 3.87
N ALA A 48 -0.29 7.97 3.84
CA ALA A 48 0.02 7.09 2.72
C ALA A 48 -0.74 7.46 1.44
N CYS A 49 -1.80 8.28 1.54
CA CYS A 49 -2.50 8.85 0.40
C CYS A 49 -1.83 10.08 -0.21
N ASN A 50 -0.79 10.66 0.41
CA ASN A 50 -0.14 11.87 -0.12
C ASN A 50 0.54 11.68 -1.48
N SER A 51 0.83 10.44 -1.86
CA SER A 51 1.40 10.11 -3.17
C SER A 51 0.35 9.79 -4.23
N ASP A 52 -0.94 9.99 -3.91
CA ASP A 52 -2.08 9.65 -4.78
C ASP A 52 -1.96 8.23 -5.37
N PRO A 53 -1.86 7.18 -4.53
CA PRO A 53 -1.56 5.83 -5.00
C PRO A 53 -2.69 5.18 -5.82
N CYS A 54 -3.94 5.63 -5.66
CA CYS A 54 -5.11 5.04 -6.32
C CYS A 54 -5.29 5.59 -7.73
N GLN A 55 -5.31 4.70 -8.72
CA GLN A 55 -5.49 5.00 -10.13
C GLN A 55 -6.98 4.99 -10.52
N ASN A 56 -7.28 5.39 -11.76
CA ASN A 56 -8.60 5.25 -12.39
C ASN A 56 -9.77 5.80 -11.56
N SER A 57 -9.59 7.00 -10.97
CA SER A 57 -10.58 7.66 -10.11
C SER A 57 -10.92 6.89 -8.81
N GLY A 58 -10.03 6.00 -8.36
CA GLY A 58 -10.12 5.36 -7.05
C GLY A 58 -9.94 6.37 -5.92
N THR A 59 -10.67 6.18 -4.82
CA THR A 59 -10.58 7.02 -3.62
C THR A 59 -9.60 6.42 -2.61
N CYS A 60 -8.57 7.17 -2.25
CA CYS A 60 -7.61 6.74 -1.24
C CYS A 60 -8.11 7.00 0.18
N THR A 61 -8.03 5.99 1.04
CA THR A 61 -8.30 6.09 2.47
C THR A 61 -7.06 5.67 3.24
N GLN A 62 -6.63 6.48 4.21
CA GLN A 62 -5.52 6.13 5.08
C GLN A 62 -5.94 5.06 6.11
N ASP A 63 -5.10 4.03 6.27
CA ASP A 63 -5.24 2.99 7.28
C ASP A 63 -3.93 2.80 8.06
N GLY A 64 -3.82 3.48 9.20
CA GLY A 64 -2.59 3.50 10.00
C GLY A 64 -1.40 4.08 9.23
N ASP A 65 -0.36 3.27 9.05
CA ASP A 65 0.83 3.59 8.24
C ASP A 65 0.69 3.14 6.77
N SER A 66 -0.48 2.61 6.38
CA SER A 66 -0.81 2.13 5.03
C SER A 66 -1.96 2.93 4.41
N PHE A 67 -2.35 2.55 3.19
CA PHE A 67 -3.52 3.05 2.49
C PHE A 67 -4.42 1.91 2.01
N THR A 68 -5.67 2.24 1.69
CA THR A 68 -6.60 1.38 0.96
C THR A 68 -7.25 2.19 -0.15
N CYS A 69 -7.32 1.61 -1.35
CA CYS A 69 -8.01 2.21 -2.47
C CYS A 69 -9.43 1.65 -2.62
N ASN A 70 -10.42 2.54 -2.60
CA ASN A 70 -11.78 2.23 -3.01
C ASN A 70 -11.89 2.50 -4.52
N CYS A 71 -11.89 1.43 -5.32
CA CYS A 71 -11.89 1.54 -6.78
C CYS A 71 -13.23 2.03 -7.32
N ALA A 72 -13.17 2.84 -8.38
CA ALA A 72 -14.34 3.18 -9.16
C ALA A 72 -14.89 1.94 -9.89
N ASP A 73 -16.16 1.99 -10.26
CA ASP A 73 -16.82 0.87 -10.94
C ASP A 73 -16.05 0.50 -12.23
N GLY A 74 -15.76 -0.79 -12.38
CA GLY A 74 -15.00 -1.31 -13.52
C GLY A 74 -13.50 -1.44 -13.29
N PHE A 75 -12.98 -1.15 -12.09
CA PHE A 75 -11.57 -1.31 -11.75
C PHE A 75 -11.37 -2.14 -10.47
N THR A 76 -10.23 -2.81 -10.39
CA THR A 76 -9.79 -3.66 -9.28
C THR A 76 -8.26 -3.62 -9.14
N GLY A 77 -7.73 -4.30 -8.13
CA GLY A 77 -6.32 -4.27 -7.75
C GLY A 77 -6.06 -3.37 -6.54
N GLU A 78 -4.86 -3.48 -5.97
CA GLU A 78 -4.48 -2.74 -4.75
C GLU A 78 -4.49 -1.22 -4.99
N THR A 79 -4.16 -0.80 -6.20
CA THR A 79 -4.14 0.60 -6.63
C THR A 79 -5.18 0.91 -7.70
N CYS A 80 -6.19 0.04 -7.87
CA CYS A 80 -7.22 0.17 -8.92
C CYS A 80 -6.65 0.20 -10.34
N GLU A 81 -5.49 -0.44 -10.56
CA GLU A 81 -4.76 -0.45 -11.82
C GLU A 81 -5.36 -1.39 -12.87
N THR A 82 -6.17 -2.36 -12.44
CA THR A 82 -6.66 -3.44 -13.30
C THR A 82 -8.12 -3.20 -13.70
N PRO A 83 -8.45 -3.10 -15.00
CA PRO A 83 -9.84 -3.11 -15.45
C PRO A 83 -10.51 -4.45 -15.09
N VAL A 84 -11.72 -4.39 -14.54
CA VAL A 84 -12.56 -5.57 -14.33
C VAL A 84 -13.03 -6.05 -15.70
N ASN A 85 -12.82 -7.34 -15.98
CA ASN A 85 -13.43 -8.01 -17.12
C ASN A 85 -14.38 -9.09 -16.59
N ALA A 86 -15.67 -8.83 -16.71
CA ALA A 86 -16.72 -9.71 -16.20
C ALA A 86 -16.79 -11.06 -16.93
N CYS A 87 -16.16 -11.20 -18.11
CA CYS A 87 -16.04 -12.47 -18.81
C CYS A 87 -14.93 -13.39 -18.26
N ASN A 88 -14.00 -12.89 -17.43
CA ASN A 88 -12.89 -13.69 -16.92
C ASN A 88 -13.33 -14.88 -16.06
N SER A 89 -14.50 -14.80 -15.42
CA SER A 89 -15.08 -15.90 -14.66
C SER A 89 -15.79 -16.94 -15.53
N ASN A 90 -15.80 -16.77 -16.86
CA ASN A 90 -16.56 -17.58 -17.83
C ASN A 90 -18.03 -17.75 -17.42
N PRO A 91 -18.80 -16.65 -17.28
CA PRO A 91 -20.16 -16.73 -16.76
C PRO A 91 -21.15 -17.41 -17.72
N CYS A 92 -20.88 -17.43 -19.02
CA CYS A 92 -21.77 -18.02 -20.02
C CYS A 92 -21.58 -19.55 -20.10
N LEU A 93 -22.64 -20.28 -19.79
CA LEU A 93 -22.70 -21.74 -19.83
C LEU A 93 -23.01 -22.25 -21.23
N ASN A 94 -22.96 -23.58 -21.40
CA ASN A 94 -23.44 -24.27 -22.59
C ASN A 94 -22.88 -23.73 -23.92
N SER A 95 -21.58 -23.43 -23.94
CA SER A 95 -20.87 -22.85 -25.10
C SER A 95 -21.36 -21.47 -25.52
N GLY A 96 -22.01 -20.72 -24.61
CA GLY A 96 -22.34 -19.32 -24.81
C GLY A 96 -21.09 -18.44 -24.96
N THR A 97 -21.14 -17.46 -25.85
CA THR A 97 -20.05 -16.51 -26.06
C THR A 97 -20.23 -15.32 -25.12
N CYS A 98 -19.25 -15.09 -24.24
CA CYS A 98 -19.26 -13.93 -23.36
C CYS A 98 -18.75 -12.68 -24.07
N THR A 99 -19.46 -11.57 -23.89
CA THR A 99 -19.05 -10.24 -24.31
C THR A 99 -19.06 -9.30 -23.11
N GLN A 100 -17.96 -8.57 -22.90
CA GLN A 100 -17.92 -7.58 -21.84
C GLN A 100 -18.80 -6.38 -22.22
N ASP A 101 -19.66 -5.96 -21.29
CA ASP A 101 -20.55 -4.81 -21.46
C ASP A 101 -20.39 -3.87 -20.26
N GLY A 102 -19.59 -2.81 -20.45
CA GLY A 102 -19.17 -1.91 -19.37
C GLY A 102 -18.52 -2.68 -18.21
N ASN A 103 -19.15 -2.61 -17.04
CA ASN A 103 -18.72 -3.29 -15.81
C ASN A 103 -19.34 -4.68 -15.63
N GLY A 104 -20.21 -5.09 -16.56
CA GLY A 104 -20.89 -6.38 -16.58
C GLY A 104 -20.54 -7.20 -17.82
N PHE A 105 -21.38 -8.19 -18.12
CA PHE A 105 -21.25 -9.06 -19.27
C PHE A 105 -22.61 -9.32 -19.93
N THR A 106 -22.59 -9.66 -21.21
CA THR A 106 -23.73 -10.21 -21.95
C THR A 106 -23.31 -11.56 -22.54
N CYS A 107 -24.17 -12.56 -22.41
CA CYS A 107 -23.99 -13.88 -23.00
C CYS A 107 -24.79 -14.01 -24.30
N ASN A 108 -24.10 -14.38 -25.38
CA ASN A 108 -24.73 -14.83 -26.62
C ASN A 108 -24.83 -16.35 -26.58
N CYS A 109 -26.04 -16.86 -26.34
CA CYS A 109 -26.27 -18.30 -26.20
C CYS A 109 -26.20 -19.04 -27.52
N ALA A 110 -25.68 -20.27 -27.47
CA ALA A 110 -25.70 -21.19 -28.60
C ALA A 110 -27.14 -21.66 -28.90
N ASP A 111 -27.37 -22.14 -30.12
CA ASP A 111 -28.66 -22.69 -30.53
C ASP A 111 -29.12 -23.79 -29.55
N GLY A 112 -30.36 -23.69 -29.08
CA GLY A 112 -30.91 -24.61 -28.08
C GLY A 112 -30.83 -24.11 -26.64
N PHE A 113 -30.14 -23.01 -26.35
CA PHE A 113 -29.98 -22.47 -24.99
C PHE A 113 -30.52 -21.04 -24.82
N THR A 114 -30.89 -20.69 -23.59
CA THR A 114 -31.43 -19.38 -23.18
C THR A 114 -31.14 -19.06 -21.71
N GLY A 115 -31.50 -17.85 -21.28
CA GLY A 115 -31.19 -17.30 -19.96
C GLY A 115 -30.01 -16.32 -19.98
N ASP A 116 -29.82 -15.56 -18.90
CA ASP A 116 -28.80 -14.51 -18.81
C ASP A 116 -27.37 -15.10 -18.85
N THR A 117 -27.22 -16.35 -18.41
CA THR A 117 -25.95 -17.10 -18.45
C THR A 117 -26.04 -18.34 -19.34
N CYS A 118 -27.04 -18.45 -20.20
CA CYS A 118 -27.29 -19.60 -21.08
C CYS A 118 -27.48 -20.92 -20.31
N GLU A 119 -28.07 -20.84 -19.13
CA GLU A 119 -28.24 -21.96 -18.20
C GLU A 119 -29.44 -22.87 -18.53
N SER A 120 -30.36 -22.40 -19.36
CA SER A 120 -31.60 -23.11 -19.69
C SER A 120 -31.59 -23.62 -21.14
N GLU A 121 -32.27 -24.74 -21.39
CA GLU A 121 -32.47 -25.31 -22.73
C GLU A 121 -33.88 -25.00 -23.26
N TYR A 122 -34.06 -24.88 -24.58
CA TYR A 122 -35.39 -24.88 -25.19
C TYR A 122 -35.91 -26.32 -25.23
N GLU A 123 -37.06 -26.58 -24.60
CA GLU A 123 -37.81 -27.85 -24.75
C GLU A 123 -38.47 -27.98 -26.14
#